data_AF-A0A268R5B4-F1
#
_entry.id   AF-A0A268R5B4-F1
#
_cell.length_a   1.000
_cell.length_b   1.000
_cell.length_c   1.000
_cell.angle_alpha   90.00
_cell.angle_beta   90.00
_cell.angle_gamma   90.00
#
_symmetry.space_group_name_H-M   'P 1'
#
loop_
_entity.id
_entity.type
_entity.pdbx_description
1 polymer ?
#
loop_
_entity_poly.entity_id
_entity_poly.type
_entity_poly.pdbx_seq_one_letter_code
_entity_poly.pdbx_strand_id
1 'polypeptide(L)'
;TVIENCAKEPEIVDLANYINAMGGIIRGAGTGTIRIEGVPYLKGAHHTIIPDRIEAGTFMVAAAITGGNVLVRGAVPEHLTSLVA
;
A
#
# COMPACT_ATOMS: atom_id res chain seq x y z
N THR A 1 -7.94 -15.30 13.13
CA THR A 1 -7.52 -14.09 13.86
C THR A 1 -8.26 -12.88 13.36
N VAL A 2 -8.64 -11.96 14.25
CA VAL A 2 -9.25 -10.67 13.90
C VAL A 2 -8.40 -9.57 14.54
N ILE A 3 -8.06 -8.54 13.77
CA ILE A 3 -7.30 -7.37 14.22
C ILE A 3 -8.20 -6.16 14.05
N GLU A 4 -8.46 -5.45 15.14
CA GLU A 4 -9.30 -4.25 15.18
C GLU A 4 -8.44 -3.01 15.40
N ASN A 5 -8.92 -1.85 14.90
CA ASN A 5 -8.19 -0.59 14.90
C ASN A 5 -6.78 -0.71 14.28
N CYS A 6 -6.67 -1.50 13.22
CA CYS A 6 -5.41 -1.72 12.53
C CYS A 6 -5.06 -0.56 11.59
N ALA A 7 -3.78 -0.52 11.24
CA ALA A 7 -3.22 0.40 10.26
C ALA A 7 -3.87 0.18 8.88
N LYS A 8 -4.01 1.26 8.10
CA LYS A 8 -4.80 1.34 6.85
C LYS A 8 -3.95 1.73 5.64
N GLU A 9 -2.65 1.83 5.84
CA GLU A 9 -1.73 2.34 4.85
C GLU A 9 -1.61 1.40 3.64
N PRO A 10 -1.29 1.92 2.44
CA PRO A 10 -1.15 1.13 1.23
C PRO A 10 -0.18 -0.04 1.37
N GLU A 11 0.86 0.11 2.19
CA GLU A 11 1.85 -0.93 2.44
C GLU A 11 1.25 -2.15 3.16
N ILE A 12 0.22 -1.94 4.00
CA ILE A 12 -0.52 -3.04 4.66
C ILE A 12 -1.37 -3.80 3.64
N VAL A 13 -1.97 -3.07 2.70
CA VAL A 13 -2.74 -3.66 1.61
C VAL A 13 -1.83 -4.50 0.69
N ASP A 14 -0.65 -3.97 0.36
CA ASP A 14 0.32 -4.67 -0.48
C ASP A 14 0.81 -5.97 0.17
N LEU A 15 1.14 -5.92 1.47
CA LEU A 15 1.54 -7.12 2.21
C LEU A 15 0.42 -8.16 2.29
N ALA A 16 -0.83 -7.73 2.52
CA ALA A 16 -1.97 -8.63 2.54
C ALA A 16 -2.17 -9.30 1.16
N ASN A 17 -2.02 -8.54 0.08
CA ASN A 17 -2.09 -9.07 -1.29
C ASN A 17 -0.98 -10.08 -1.56
N TYR A 18 0.24 -9.81 -1.12
CA TYR A 18 1.36 -10.74 -1.25
C TYR A 18 1.10 -12.05 -0.49
N ILE A 19 0.63 -11.97 0.76
CA ILE A 19 0.31 -13.17 1.55
C ILE A 19 -0.84 -13.95 0.92
N ASN A 20 -1.85 -13.27 0.38
CA ASN A 20 -2.93 -13.91 -0.37
C ASN A 20 -2.43 -14.60 -1.64
N ALA A 21 -1.48 -14.00 -2.37
CA ALA A 21 -0.85 -14.64 -3.53
C ALA A 21 -0.08 -15.92 -3.16
N MET A 22 0.49 -15.96 -1.94
CA MET A 22 1.12 -17.15 -1.37
C MET A 22 0.12 -18.22 -0.88
N GLY A 23 -1.19 -17.97 -1.00
CA GLY A 23 -2.26 -18.89 -0.56
C GLY A 23 -2.81 -18.60 0.83
N GLY A 24 -2.43 -17.48 1.46
CA GLY A 24 -3.06 -17.01 2.69
C GLY A 24 -4.48 -16.51 2.46
N ILE A 25 -5.22 -16.35 3.55
CA ILE A 25 -6.59 -15.81 3.53
C ILE A 25 -6.64 -14.60 4.46
N ILE A 26 -6.44 -13.42 3.88
CA ILE A 26 -6.49 -12.12 4.56
C ILE A 26 -7.54 -11.25 3.88
N ARG A 27 -8.47 -10.71 4.67
CA ARG A 27 -9.54 -9.81 4.20
C ARG A 27 -9.58 -8.55 5.06
N GLY A 28 -10.02 -7.44 4.45
CA GLY A 28 -10.23 -6.16 5.16
C GLY A 28 -8.97 -5.29 5.30
N ALA A 29 -7.86 -5.63 4.63
CA ALA A 29 -6.70 -4.74 4.57
C ALA A 29 -7.08 -3.40 3.91
N GLY A 30 -6.57 -2.29 4.46
CA GLY A 30 -6.99 -0.93 4.09
C GLY A 30 -8.23 -0.43 4.84
N THR A 31 -8.85 -1.27 5.68
CA THR A 31 -9.94 -0.88 6.58
C THR A 31 -9.48 -0.91 8.05
N GLY A 32 -10.35 -0.48 8.97
CA GLY A 32 -10.06 -0.54 10.42
C GLY A 32 -10.10 -1.95 11.03
N THR A 33 -10.44 -2.97 10.25
CA THR A 33 -10.50 -4.36 10.73
C THR A 33 -9.96 -5.34 9.71
N ILE A 34 -8.98 -6.15 10.09
CA ILE A 34 -8.42 -7.22 9.27
C ILE A 34 -8.83 -8.58 9.85
N ARG A 35 -9.26 -9.49 8.98
CA ARG A 35 -9.59 -10.88 9.34
C ARG A 35 -8.64 -11.83 8.61
N ILE A 36 -8.06 -12.75 9.36
CA ILE A 36 -7.08 -13.73 8.87
C ILE A 36 -7.60 -15.13 9.22
N GLU A 37 -7.71 -15.98 8.21
CA GLU A 37 -7.96 -17.42 8.38
C GLU A 37 -6.63 -18.16 8.21
N GLY A 38 -6.25 -18.95 9.22
CA GLY A 38 -4.99 -19.70 9.18
C GLY A 38 -5.04 -20.80 8.12
N VAL A 39 -3.92 -20.99 7.41
CA VAL A 39 -3.75 -22.05 6.41
C VAL A 39 -2.59 -22.98 6.80
N PRO A 40 -2.60 -24.27 6.40
CA PRO A 40 -1.57 -25.21 6.80
C PRO A 40 -0.16 -24.89 6.28
N TYR A 41 -0.07 -24.26 5.10
CA TYR A 41 1.18 -23.84 4.48
C TYR A 41 0.95 -22.68 3.52
N LEU A 42 2.01 -21.91 3.30
CA LEU A 42 2.11 -20.91 2.24
C LEU A 42 3.08 -21.43 1.17
N LYS A 43 2.95 -20.92 -0.07
CA LYS A 43 3.85 -21.23 -1.18
C LYS A 43 4.52 -19.97 -1.70
N GLY A 44 5.63 -20.12 -2.42
CA GLY A 44 6.26 -18.98 -3.12
C GLY A 44 5.30 -18.33 -4.12
N ALA A 45 5.37 -17.01 -4.24
CA ALA A 45 4.60 -16.21 -5.18
C ALA A 45 5.48 -15.13 -5.82
N HIS A 46 5.16 -14.77 -7.07
CA HIS A 46 5.70 -13.57 -7.68
C HIS A 46 4.75 -12.40 -7.39
N HIS A 47 5.31 -11.28 -6.96
CA HIS A 47 4.55 -10.09 -6.58
C HIS A 47 5.33 -8.84 -6.93
N THR A 48 4.63 -7.85 -7.47
CA THR A 48 5.21 -6.54 -7.78
C THR A 48 4.87 -5.59 -6.64
N ILE A 49 5.91 -5.05 -6.01
CA ILE A 49 5.76 -4.09 -4.90
C ILE A 49 5.11 -2.80 -5.41
N ILE A 50 4.27 -2.20 -4.58
CA ILE A 50 3.65 -0.91 -4.88
C ILE A 50 4.68 0.22 -5.03
N PRO A 51 4.39 1.28 -5.82
CA PRO A 51 5.24 2.47 -5.88
C PRO A 51 5.39 3.15 -4.53
N ASP A 52 6.56 3.74 -4.27
CA ASP A 52 6.84 4.46 -3.02
C ASP A 52 6.13 5.82 -3.01
N ARG A 53 5.13 5.93 -2.13
CA ARG A 53 4.34 7.17 -1.99
C ARG A 53 5.11 8.29 -1.27
N ILE A 54 6.10 7.98 -0.43
CA ILE A 54 6.89 8.99 0.27
C ILE A 54 7.93 9.58 -0.68
N GLU A 55 8.56 8.75 -1.51
CA GLU A 55 9.44 9.21 -2.59
C GLU A 55 8.66 10.08 -3.59
N ALA A 56 7.51 9.59 -4.07
CA ALA A 56 6.65 10.34 -4.97
C ALA A 56 6.25 11.69 -4.37
N GLY A 57 5.77 11.70 -3.12
CA GLY A 57 5.41 12.92 -2.40
C GLY A 57 6.59 13.88 -2.23
N THR A 58 7.80 13.36 -2.01
CA THR A 58 9.01 14.18 -1.88
C THR A 58 9.31 14.93 -3.17
N PHE A 59 9.25 14.28 -4.33
CA PHE A 59 9.40 14.95 -5.62
C PHE A 59 8.29 15.95 -5.91
N MET A 60 7.05 15.65 -5.51
CA MET A 60 5.92 16.58 -5.65
C MET A 60 6.13 17.86 -4.86
N VAL A 61 6.55 17.74 -3.59
CA VAL A 61 6.86 18.91 -2.74
C VAL A 61 8.06 19.68 -3.31
N ALA A 62 9.10 19.00 -3.79
CA ALA A 62 10.25 19.64 -4.41
C ALA A 62 9.85 20.47 -5.66
N ALA A 63 8.97 19.94 -6.50
CA ALA A 63 8.43 20.68 -7.66
C ALA A 63 7.64 21.92 -7.20
N ALA A 64 6.81 21.78 -6.17
CA ALA A 64 5.99 22.87 -5.64
C ALA A 64 6.85 24.02 -5.08
N ILE A 65 7.85 23.74 -4.24
CA ILE A 65 8.68 24.78 -3.62
C ILE A 65 9.63 25.47 -4.60
N THR A 66 9.95 24.82 -5.73
CA THR A 66 10.83 25.37 -6.77
C THR A 66 10.07 26.03 -7.92
N GLY A 67 8.74 25.97 -7.93
CA GLY A 67 7.92 26.44 -9.05
C GLY A 67 8.14 25.64 -10.34
N GLY A 68 8.59 24.39 -10.23
CA GLY A 68 8.87 23.51 -11.36
C GLY A 68 7.61 22.83 -11.92
N ASN A 69 7.75 22.22 -13.10
CA ASN A 69 6.73 21.36 -13.70
C ASN A 69 7.30 19.94 -13.87
N VAL A 70 6.93 19.03 -12.97
CA VAL A 70 7.50 17.68 -12.87
C VAL A 70 6.40 16.63 -13.02
N LEU A 71 6.66 15.62 -13.86
CA LEU A 71 5.86 14.41 -13.96
C LEU A 71 6.47 13.29 -13.11
N VAL A 72 5.83 12.95 -11.99
CA VAL A 72 6.21 11.79 -11.18
C VAL A 72 5.55 10.54 -11.76
N ARG A 73 6.33 9.75 -12.52
CA ARG A 73 5.82 8.55 -13.20
C ARG A 73 5.54 7.42 -12.21
N GLY A 74 4.40 6.75 -12.38
CA GLY A 74 4.02 5.60 -11.54
C GLY A 74 3.47 5.98 -10.16
N ALA A 75 3.31 7.27 -9.85
CA ALA A 75 2.61 7.69 -8.64
C ALA A 75 1.14 7.23 -8.70
N VAL A 76 0.64 6.73 -7.57
CA VAL A 76 -0.75 6.31 -7.38
C VAL A 76 -1.45 7.39 -6.55
N PRO A 77 -2.31 8.25 -7.17
CA PRO A 77 -2.91 9.40 -6.48
C PRO A 77 -3.68 9.01 -5.20
N GLU A 78 -4.31 7.86 -5.18
CA GLU A 78 -5.10 7.37 -4.05
C GLU A 78 -4.23 7.15 -2.80
N HIS A 79 -2.97 6.73 -2.97
CA HIS A 79 -1.99 6.56 -1.89
C HIS A 79 -1.47 7.90 -1.34
N LEU A 80 -1.71 8.99 -2.07
CA LEU A 80 -1.21 10.34 -1.80
C LEU A 80 -2.33 11.31 -1.42
N THR A 81 -3.56 10.84 -1.21
CA THR A 81 -4.74 11.68 -0.98
C THR A 81 -4.49 12.76 0.08
N SER A 82 -3.87 12.42 1.22
CA SER A 82 -3.56 13.38 2.29
C SER A 82 -2.54 14.46 1.93
N LEU A 83 -1.77 14.29 0.85
CA LEU A 83 -0.80 15.27 0.37
C LEU A 83 -1.41 16.21 -0.68
N VAL A 84 -2.36 15.72 -1.48
CA VAL A 84 -2.85 16.43 -2.68
C VAL A 84 -4.30 16.94 -2.57
N ALA A 85 -5.08 16.44 -1.61
CA ALA A 85 -6.50 16.75 -1.44
C ALA A 85 -6.76 17.63 -0.22
#